data_AF-A0A7I8LIR3-F1
#
_entry.id   AF-A0A7I8LIR3-F1
#
_cell.length_a   1.000
_cell.length_b   1.000
_cell.length_c   1.000
_cell.angle_alpha   90.00
_cell.angle_beta   90.00
_cell.angle_gamma   90.00
#
_symmetry.space_group_name_H-M   'P 1'
#
loop_
_entity.id
_entity.type
_entity.pdbx_description
1 polymer ?
#
loop_
_entity_poly.entity_id
_entity_poly.type
_entity_poly.pdbx_seq_one_letter_code
_entity_poly.pdbx_strand_id
1 'polypeptide(L)'
;MALAAPTHALSLSLGPSKVGTRSRSLSFPVTRFRASSSSPSSSSSSSSSSDVPVPDFLSSDWLESRKKRPFGPRLNFSAEEAVQWQLDALKHNDQPRHDYGIEVMYRFAGFDPFERSTYFGPFFDLGQFERFRRIFHHSKYRVLLCHKERMILSSFWVDESRFKQRVWIQGSRPEEEEKFEFTMVQRIGGSWDGYWLTESLLHDGDGFSSRIAY
;
A
#
# COMPACT_ATOMS: atom_id res chain seq x y z
N MET A 1 -20.37 34.42 -58.05
CA MET A 1 -19.70 33.79 -59.21
C MET A 1 -18.85 32.66 -58.65
N ALA A 2 -19.37 31.43 -58.63
CA ALA A 2 -19.00 30.30 -59.52
C ALA A 2 -17.63 29.68 -59.12
N LEU A 3 -17.41 28.38 -58.94
CA LEU A 3 -18.13 27.14 -59.25
C LEU A 3 -17.42 25.95 -58.55
N ALA A 4 -18.21 24.91 -58.20
CA ALA A 4 -17.95 23.47 -58.27
C ALA A 4 -16.93 22.73 -57.34
N ALA A 5 -17.48 21.73 -56.64
CA ALA A 5 -16.80 20.49 -56.18
C ALA A 5 -16.84 19.39 -57.28
N PRO A 6 -16.06 18.30 -57.15
CA PRO A 6 -16.66 16.95 -56.95
C PRO A 6 -15.85 16.03 -55.99
N THR A 7 -16.47 15.39 -54.99
CA THR A 7 -16.89 13.96 -54.91
C THR A 7 -15.86 12.88 -55.25
N HIS A 8 -15.53 12.01 -54.28
CA HIS A 8 -15.63 10.55 -54.44
C HIS A 8 -15.91 9.89 -53.07
N ALA A 9 -17.03 9.19 -53.02
CA ALA A 9 -17.47 8.29 -51.96
C ALA A 9 -17.03 6.86 -52.28
N LEU A 10 -16.68 6.06 -51.27
CA LEU A 10 -16.86 4.62 -51.30
C LEU A 10 -17.46 4.16 -49.97
N SER A 11 -18.74 3.82 -50.07
CA SER A 11 -19.52 3.05 -49.11
C SER A 11 -19.41 1.58 -49.51
N LEU A 12 -19.08 0.70 -48.57
CA LEU A 12 -19.52 -0.70 -48.60
C LEU A 12 -19.93 -1.11 -47.18
N SER A 13 -21.22 -1.42 -47.05
CA SER A 13 -21.88 -1.96 -45.87
C SER A 13 -22.20 -3.45 -46.04
N LEU A 14 -22.47 -4.10 -44.90
CA LEU A 14 -23.19 -5.38 -44.68
C LEU A 14 -22.33 -6.65 -44.85
N GLY A 15 -22.30 -7.60 -43.92
CA GLY A 15 -23.20 -7.87 -42.79
C GLY A 15 -22.62 -8.88 -41.78
N PRO A 16 -23.45 -9.42 -40.86
CA PRO A 16 -23.02 -9.99 -39.59
C PRO A 16 -22.81 -11.51 -39.63
N SER A 17 -21.88 -12.02 -38.83
CA SER A 17 -21.71 -13.46 -38.60
C SER A 17 -21.44 -13.81 -37.13
N LYS A 18 -22.50 -14.35 -36.52
CA LYS A 18 -22.56 -15.47 -35.56
C LYS A 18 -21.65 -15.45 -34.32
N VAL A 19 -22.29 -15.08 -33.21
CA VAL A 19 -22.35 -15.79 -31.91
C VAL A 19 -21.49 -17.05 -31.80
N GLY A 20 -20.54 -17.01 -30.84
CA GLY A 20 -19.75 -18.16 -30.40
C GLY A 20 -19.39 -18.01 -28.92
N THR A 21 -20.38 -18.16 -28.04
CA THR A 21 -20.23 -18.20 -26.58
C THR A 21 -19.39 -19.43 -26.20
N ARG A 22 -18.11 -19.25 -25.85
CA ARG A 22 -17.33 -20.29 -25.15
C ARG A 22 -17.31 -19.98 -23.66
N SER A 23 -18.35 -20.47 -22.99
CA SER A 23 -18.36 -20.70 -21.55
C SER A 23 -17.27 -21.72 -21.21
N ARG A 24 -16.23 -21.30 -20.50
CA ARG A 24 -15.28 -22.22 -19.84
C ARG A 24 -15.83 -22.54 -18.45
N SER A 25 -16.68 -23.56 -18.39
CA SER A 25 -17.07 -24.19 -17.14
C SER A 25 -15.85 -24.91 -16.54
N LEU A 26 -15.32 -24.38 -15.44
CA LEU A 26 -14.36 -25.09 -14.60
C LEU A 26 -15.14 -26.10 -13.75
N SER A 27 -15.17 -27.34 -14.21
CA SER A 27 -15.69 -28.48 -13.46
C SER A 27 -14.66 -28.90 -12.41
N PHE A 28 -15.01 -28.72 -11.13
CA PHE A 28 -14.29 -29.28 -10.00
C PHE A 28 -14.54 -30.78 -9.90
N PRO A 29 -13.52 -31.65 -9.80
CA PRO A 29 -13.73 -33.05 -9.48
C PRO A 29 -14.09 -33.19 -7.99
N VAL A 30 -15.30 -33.70 -7.72
CA VAL A 30 -15.70 -34.22 -6.41
C VAL A 30 -14.96 -35.52 -6.18
N THR A 31 -13.89 -35.48 -5.38
CA THR A 31 -13.21 -36.69 -4.91
C THR A 31 -13.99 -37.26 -3.74
N ARG A 32 -14.64 -38.41 -3.95
CA ARG A 32 -15.31 -39.21 -2.91
C ARG A 32 -14.27 -39.64 -1.86
N PHE A 33 -14.51 -39.26 -0.61
CA PHE A 33 -13.84 -39.85 0.55
C PHE A 33 -14.30 -41.31 0.70
N ARG A 34 -13.38 -42.26 0.54
CA ARG A 34 -13.56 -43.65 0.94
C ARG A 34 -12.82 -43.84 2.26
N ALA A 35 -13.57 -43.94 3.35
CA ALA A 35 -13.05 -44.33 4.63
C ALA A 35 -12.65 -45.82 4.58
N SER A 36 -11.37 -46.11 4.82
CA SER A 36 -10.90 -47.45 5.14
C SER A 36 -10.15 -47.41 6.46
N SER A 37 -10.74 -48.07 7.45
CA SER A 37 -10.20 -48.33 8.77
C SER A 37 -8.99 -49.27 8.71
N SER A 38 -7.87 -48.85 9.28
CA SER A 38 -6.77 -49.74 9.67
C SER A 38 -6.06 -49.16 10.89
N SER A 39 -5.98 -49.98 11.94
CA SER A 39 -5.48 -49.72 13.29
C SER A 39 -4.00 -49.26 13.34
N PRO A 40 -3.56 -48.57 14.42
CA PRO A 40 -2.21 -48.02 14.51
C PRO A 40 -1.22 -49.08 15.03
N SER A 41 -0.13 -49.29 14.30
CA SER A 41 1.08 -49.95 14.81
C SER A 41 2.07 -48.89 15.28
N SER A 42 2.37 -48.91 16.57
CA SER A 42 3.37 -48.11 17.26
C SER A 42 4.78 -48.35 16.70
N SER A 43 5.40 -47.31 16.15
CA SER A 43 6.84 -47.24 15.92
C SER A 43 7.41 -45.98 16.59
N SER A 44 8.11 -46.24 17.69
CA SER A 44 8.97 -45.31 18.40
C SER A 44 10.03 -44.71 17.47
N SER A 45 9.96 -43.41 17.24
CA SER A 45 11.03 -42.63 16.61
C SER A 45 11.66 -41.73 17.67
N SER A 46 12.94 -41.96 17.89
CA SER A 46 13.85 -41.30 18.81
C SER A 46 13.87 -39.79 18.64
N SER A 47 13.64 -39.06 19.74
CA SER A 47 13.84 -37.62 19.85
C SER A 47 15.34 -37.29 19.85
N SER A 48 15.85 -36.83 18.72
CA SER A 48 17.11 -36.08 18.67
C SER A 48 16.87 -34.66 19.16
N SER A 49 17.27 -34.39 20.40
CA SER A 49 17.29 -33.06 21.01
C SER A 49 18.37 -32.22 20.35
N SER A 50 17.99 -31.34 19.43
CA SER A 50 18.85 -30.23 19.03
C SER A 50 18.44 -29.01 19.86
N ASP A 51 19.23 -28.69 20.88
CA ASP A 51 19.21 -27.43 21.65
C ASP A 51 19.70 -26.26 20.79
N VAL A 52 19.06 -26.07 19.64
CA VAL A 52 19.18 -24.85 18.87
C VAL A 52 17.84 -24.16 19.05
N PRO A 53 17.76 -22.99 19.71
CA PRO A 53 16.52 -22.24 19.76
C PRO A 53 16.17 -21.87 18.33
N VAL A 54 15.25 -22.61 17.73
CA VAL A 54 14.60 -22.24 16.49
C VAL A 54 14.02 -20.86 16.76
N PRO A 55 14.46 -19.79 16.06
CA PRO A 55 13.91 -18.47 16.27
C PRO A 55 12.41 -18.58 16.07
N ASP A 56 11.65 -18.21 17.10
CA ASP A 56 10.21 -18.34 17.08
C ASP A 56 9.67 -17.22 16.17
N PHE A 57 9.69 -17.47 14.86
CA PHE A 57 9.26 -16.53 13.80
C PHE A 57 7.78 -16.15 13.92
N LEU A 58 7.06 -16.77 14.87
CA LEU A 58 5.69 -16.50 15.28
C LEU A 58 5.61 -16.22 16.79
N SER A 59 6.59 -15.50 17.35
CA SER A 59 6.60 -15.11 18.77
C SER A 59 5.22 -14.62 19.20
N SER A 60 4.74 -15.14 20.33
CA SER A 60 3.41 -14.83 20.87
C SER A 60 3.17 -13.32 21.02
N ASP A 61 4.22 -12.55 21.28
CA ASP A 61 4.21 -11.09 21.31
C ASP A 61 3.81 -10.45 19.96
N TRP A 62 4.23 -11.03 18.84
CA TRP A 62 3.85 -10.57 17.50
C TRP A 62 2.37 -10.83 17.21
N LEU A 63 1.85 -11.97 17.67
CA LEU A 63 0.44 -12.34 17.51
C LEU A 63 -0.48 -11.49 18.41
N GLU A 64 -0.09 -11.28 19.67
CA GLU A 64 -0.75 -10.37 20.63
C GLU A 64 -0.77 -8.93 20.11
N SER A 65 0.35 -8.46 19.53
CA SER A 65 0.46 -7.12 18.97
C SER A 65 -0.52 -6.90 17.79
N ARG A 66 -0.84 -7.92 17.00
CA ARG A 66 -1.88 -7.83 15.94
C ARG A 66 -3.31 -7.83 16.47
N LYS A 67 -3.58 -8.28 17.71
CA LYS A 67 -4.95 -8.30 18.26
C LYS A 67 -5.53 -6.90 18.36
N LYS A 68 -4.69 -5.88 18.57
CA LYS A 68 -5.05 -4.48 18.41
C LYS A 68 -4.70 -4.04 16.98
N ARG A 69 -5.70 -4.03 16.11
CA ARG A 69 -5.56 -3.49 14.75
C ARG A 69 -4.94 -2.08 14.85
N PRO A 70 -3.88 -1.75 14.08
CA PRO A 70 -3.30 -0.41 14.13
C PRO A 70 -4.35 0.67 13.86
N PHE A 71 -4.03 1.92 14.16
CA PHE A 71 -4.85 3.00 13.64
C PHE A 71 -4.88 2.95 12.11
N GLY A 72 -6.01 3.32 11.52
CA GLY A 72 -6.23 3.20 10.08
C GLY A 72 -7.27 4.20 9.59
N PRO A 73 -7.46 4.28 8.26
CA PRO A 73 -8.36 5.24 7.66
C PRO A 73 -9.80 5.01 8.10
N ARG A 74 -10.55 6.12 8.24
CA ARG A 74 -11.96 6.12 8.66
C ARG A 74 -12.78 7.03 7.73
N LEU A 75 -14.04 6.67 7.52
CA LEU A 75 -14.97 7.42 6.67
C LEU A 75 -15.22 8.86 7.10
N ASN A 76 -15.07 9.15 8.39
CA ASN A 76 -15.35 10.46 8.95
C ASN A 76 -14.15 11.40 8.94
N PHE A 77 -12.99 10.96 8.43
CA PHE A 77 -11.81 11.81 8.35
C PHE A 77 -11.87 12.72 7.13
N SER A 78 -11.49 13.98 7.33
CA SER A 78 -11.09 14.84 6.22
C SER A 78 -9.72 14.42 5.69
N ALA A 79 -9.36 14.88 4.48
CA ALA A 79 -8.04 14.62 3.92
C ALA A 79 -6.92 15.17 4.83
N GLU A 80 -7.13 16.34 5.44
CA GLU A 80 -6.18 16.98 6.36
C GLU A 80 -6.04 16.20 7.66
N GLU A 81 -7.16 15.75 8.25
CA GLU A 81 -7.14 14.92 9.45
C GLU A 81 -6.44 13.60 9.20
N ALA A 82 -6.66 12.98 8.03
CA ALA A 82 -5.98 11.74 7.67
C ALA A 82 -4.45 11.91 7.62
N VAL A 83 -3.94 13.04 7.11
CA VAL A 83 -2.50 13.35 7.13
C VAL A 83 -2.02 13.66 8.55
N GLN A 84 -2.80 14.42 9.32
CA GLN A 84 -2.51 14.74 10.72
C GLN A 84 -2.28 13.47 11.55
N TRP A 85 -3.20 12.50 11.47
CA TRP A 85 -3.12 11.25 12.21
C TRP A 85 -1.94 10.38 11.78
N GLN A 86 -1.64 10.35 10.49
CA GLN A 86 -0.46 9.66 9.96
C GLN A 86 0.84 10.26 10.52
N LEU A 87 0.95 11.58 10.54
CA LEU A 87 2.11 12.27 11.12
C LEU A 87 2.18 12.07 12.65
N ASP A 88 1.06 12.11 13.36
CA ASP A 88 1.03 11.82 14.80
C ASP A 88 1.48 10.39 15.13
N ALA A 89 1.13 9.43 14.28
CA ALA A 89 1.59 8.06 14.41
C ALA A 89 3.11 7.94 14.17
N LEU A 90 3.63 8.64 13.15
CA LEU A 90 5.07 8.68 12.87
C LEU A 90 5.89 9.40 13.95
N LYS A 91 5.30 10.43 14.58
CA LYS A 91 5.89 11.11 15.75
C LYS A 91 6.12 10.15 16.92
N HIS A 92 5.21 9.19 17.12
CA HIS A 92 5.29 8.19 18.17
C HIS A 92 5.51 6.78 17.58
N ASN A 93 6.40 6.67 16.60
CA ASN A 93 6.54 5.49 15.75
C ASN A 93 6.69 4.18 16.54
N ASP A 94 7.36 4.17 17.68
CA ASP A 94 7.65 2.97 18.46
C ASP A 94 6.65 2.67 19.59
N GLN A 95 5.49 3.34 19.60
CA GLN A 95 4.45 3.13 20.60
C GLN A 95 3.11 2.77 19.95
N PRO A 96 2.40 1.71 20.40
CA PRO A 96 2.73 0.82 21.54
C PRO A 96 3.78 -0.25 21.22
N ARG A 97 4.18 -0.40 19.95
CA ARG A 97 5.15 -1.40 19.48
C ARG A 97 6.11 -0.76 18.49
N HIS A 98 7.26 -1.39 18.30
CA HIS A 98 8.28 -0.91 17.35
C HIS A 98 7.70 -0.79 15.92
N ASP A 99 7.94 0.35 15.28
CA ASP A 99 7.43 0.69 13.93
C ASP A 99 5.91 0.69 13.76
N TYR A 100 5.17 0.90 14.85
CA TYR A 100 3.73 1.13 14.80
C TYR A 100 3.33 2.30 13.89
N GLY A 101 4.10 3.39 13.89
CA GLY A 101 3.84 4.54 13.00
C GLY A 101 3.87 4.15 11.52
N ILE A 102 4.86 3.36 11.12
CA ILE A 102 4.99 2.81 9.76
C ILE A 102 3.83 1.86 9.44
N GLU A 103 3.36 1.05 10.38
CA GLU A 103 2.18 0.21 10.17
C GLU A 103 0.92 1.04 9.91
N VAL A 104 0.75 2.17 10.62
CA VAL A 104 -0.34 3.11 10.36
C VAL A 104 -0.21 3.64 8.93
N MET A 105 0.98 4.12 8.54
CA MET A 105 1.22 4.57 7.16
C MET A 105 0.87 3.50 6.12
N TYR A 106 1.27 2.25 6.35
CA TYR A 106 0.97 1.12 5.46
C TYR A 106 -0.53 0.89 5.32
N ARG A 107 -1.30 1.08 6.39
CA ARG A 107 -2.76 0.93 6.36
C ARG A 107 -3.51 2.07 5.70
N PHE A 108 -2.94 3.27 5.72
CA PHE A 108 -3.44 4.41 4.96
C PHE A 108 -3.03 4.33 3.49
N ALA A 109 -2.04 3.52 3.13
CA ALA A 109 -1.55 3.44 1.77
C ALA A 109 -2.62 2.90 0.82
N GLY A 110 -2.94 3.69 -0.20
CA GLY A 110 -4.01 3.41 -1.16
C GLY A 110 -3.59 2.57 -2.36
N PHE A 111 -2.46 1.85 -2.29
CA PHE A 111 -1.96 1.03 -3.40
C PHE A 111 -2.48 -0.42 -3.33
N ASP A 112 -2.45 -1.12 -4.46
CA ASP A 112 -2.72 -2.55 -4.52
C ASP A 112 -1.47 -3.34 -4.10
N PRO A 113 -1.52 -4.19 -3.05
CA PRO A 113 -0.38 -5.00 -2.62
C PRO A 113 0.17 -5.94 -3.69
N PHE A 114 -0.61 -6.29 -4.72
CA PHE A 114 -0.18 -7.19 -5.79
C PHE A 114 0.45 -6.43 -6.97
N GLU A 115 0.42 -5.09 -6.96
CA GLU A 115 0.96 -4.24 -8.01
C GLU A 115 2.15 -3.42 -7.53
N ARG A 116 2.96 -2.94 -8.49
CA ARG A 116 4.05 -2.01 -8.20
C ARG A 116 3.48 -0.61 -7.99
N SER A 117 3.86 0.02 -6.90
CA SER A 117 3.34 1.33 -6.48
C SER A 117 4.39 2.42 -6.63
N THR A 118 3.95 3.63 -6.98
CA THR A 118 4.74 4.87 -7.02
C THR A 118 4.66 5.66 -5.71
N TYR A 119 4.25 5.02 -4.60
CA TYR A 119 4.03 5.69 -3.31
C TYR A 119 5.22 6.56 -2.87
N PHE A 120 6.46 6.09 -3.07
CA PHE A 120 7.68 6.84 -2.72
C PHE A 120 8.38 7.48 -3.94
N GLY A 121 7.66 7.63 -5.06
CA GLY A 121 8.16 8.16 -6.33
C GLY A 121 8.42 7.05 -7.36
N PRO A 122 9.57 6.37 -7.33
CA PRO A 122 9.83 5.21 -8.20
C PRO A 122 8.88 4.04 -7.94
N PHE A 123 8.76 3.14 -8.93
CA PHE A 123 7.98 1.92 -8.79
C PHE A 123 8.64 0.91 -7.84
N PHE A 124 8.03 0.70 -6.68
CA PHE A 124 8.45 -0.30 -5.71
C PHE A 124 7.40 -1.41 -5.57
N ASP A 125 7.87 -2.61 -5.27
CA ASP A 125 7.02 -3.68 -4.75
C ASP A 125 6.84 -3.43 -3.25
N LEU A 126 5.69 -2.88 -2.90
CA LEU A 126 5.34 -2.45 -1.54
C LEU A 126 4.31 -3.37 -0.88
N GLY A 127 3.87 -4.44 -1.54
CA GLY A 127 2.87 -5.36 -0.98
C GLY A 127 3.35 -6.13 0.24
N GLN A 128 4.67 -6.19 0.44
CA GLN A 128 5.27 -6.71 1.65
C GLN A 128 5.58 -5.57 2.62
N PHE A 129 5.04 -5.67 3.83
CA PHE A 129 5.23 -4.66 4.88
C PHE A 129 6.71 -4.40 5.16
N GLU A 130 7.56 -5.43 5.15
CA GLU A 130 9.00 -5.30 5.38
C GLU A 130 9.69 -4.42 4.34
N ARG A 131 9.25 -4.47 3.07
CA ARG A 131 9.80 -3.62 2.01
C ARG A 131 9.40 -2.16 2.23
N PHE A 132 8.14 -1.93 2.56
CA PHE A 132 7.62 -0.60 2.91
C PHE A 132 8.35 -0.01 4.12
N ARG A 133 8.49 -0.80 5.19
CA ARG A 133 9.23 -0.44 6.42
C ARG A 133 10.68 -0.08 6.16
N ARG A 134 11.39 -0.84 5.33
CA ARG A 134 12.79 -0.56 4.98
C ARG A 134 12.99 0.83 4.36
N ILE A 135 12.04 1.31 3.57
CA ILE A 135 12.12 2.63 2.93
C ILE A 135 12.05 3.75 3.97
N PHE A 136 11.18 3.61 4.97
CA PHE A 136 11.08 4.58 6.07
C PHE A 136 12.37 4.67 6.91
N HIS A 137 13.08 3.55 7.09
CA HIS A 137 14.38 3.55 7.78
C HIS A 137 15.55 4.04 6.92
N HIS A 138 15.34 4.24 5.62
CA HIS A 138 16.35 4.80 4.74
C HIS A 138 16.54 6.31 5.01
N SER A 139 17.74 6.82 4.77
CA SER A 139 18.17 8.19 5.13
C SER A 139 17.16 9.28 4.74
N LYS A 140 16.55 9.15 3.56
CA LYS A 140 15.59 10.10 3.01
C LYS A 140 14.29 10.24 3.80
N TYR A 141 13.78 9.16 4.37
CA TYR A 141 12.47 9.13 5.05
C TYR A 141 12.59 8.96 6.56
N ARG A 142 13.78 8.64 7.08
CA ARG A 142 14.01 8.47 8.52
C ARG A 142 13.63 9.69 9.33
N VAL A 143 13.74 10.89 8.75
CA VAL A 143 13.36 12.17 9.37
C VAL A 143 11.91 12.20 9.85
N LEU A 144 11.02 11.45 9.18
CA LEU A 144 9.62 11.32 9.58
C LEU A 144 9.45 10.55 10.90
N LEU A 145 10.37 9.63 11.21
CA LEU A 145 10.28 8.75 12.37
C LEU A 145 10.73 9.50 13.63
N CYS A 146 9.88 9.46 14.66
CA CYS A 146 10.19 10.07 15.97
C CYS A 146 10.57 11.56 15.85
N HIS A 147 9.93 12.28 14.91
CA HIS A 147 10.16 13.70 14.68
C HIS A 147 9.72 14.55 15.87
N LYS A 148 10.40 15.66 16.11
CA LYS A 148 10.09 16.58 17.22
C LYS A 148 8.89 17.44 16.87
N GLU A 149 8.96 18.07 15.71
CA GLU A 149 8.02 19.06 15.25
C GLU A 149 7.67 18.86 13.78
N ARG A 150 6.47 19.28 13.43
CA ARG A 150 5.96 19.32 12.06
C ARG A 150 5.24 20.64 11.84
N MET A 151 5.36 21.18 10.65
CA MET A 151 4.63 22.36 10.22
C MET A 151 3.99 22.09 8.87
N ILE A 152 2.71 22.43 8.72
CA ILE A 152 2.04 22.40 7.44
C ILE A 152 2.47 23.64 6.66
N LEU A 153 3.14 23.45 5.53
CA LEU A 153 3.58 24.53 4.66
C LEU A 153 2.46 24.97 3.72
N SER A 154 1.73 24.01 3.15
CA SER A 154 0.62 24.29 2.25
C SER A 154 -0.36 23.11 2.16
N SER A 155 -1.64 23.42 2.07
CA SER A 155 -2.73 22.49 1.73
C SER A 155 -3.33 22.90 0.39
N PHE A 156 -3.56 21.96 -0.53
CA PHE A 156 -4.13 22.26 -1.84
C PHE A 156 -5.03 21.12 -2.33
N TRP A 157 -6.25 21.45 -2.76
CA TRP A 157 -7.17 20.51 -3.41
C TRP A 157 -6.87 20.47 -4.90
N VAL A 158 -6.50 19.30 -5.42
CA VAL A 158 -6.23 19.10 -6.84
C VAL A 158 -7.54 18.91 -7.60
N ASP A 159 -8.43 18.08 -7.04
CA ASP A 159 -9.80 17.87 -7.48
C ASP A 159 -10.68 17.47 -6.27
N GLU A 160 -11.95 17.16 -6.50
CA GLU A 160 -12.90 16.79 -5.43
C GLU A 160 -12.47 15.55 -4.63
N SER A 161 -11.72 14.65 -5.26
CA SER A 161 -11.27 13.37 -4.72
C SER A 161 -9.77 13.32 -4.43
N ARG A 162 -9.04 14.42 -4.63
CA ARG A 162 -7.58 14.46 -4.52
C ARG A 162 -7.11 15.71 -3.79
N PHE A 163 -6.28 15.47 -2.79
CA PHE A 163 -5.77 16.51 -1.91
C PHE A 163 -4.26 16.36 -1.75
N LYS A 164 -3.55 17.48 -1.78
CA LYS A 164 -2.11 17.53 -1.57
C LYS A 164 -1.78 18.38 -0.36
N GLN A 165 -0.86 17.91 0.46
CA GLN A 165 -0.36 18.66 1.60
C GLN A 165 1.15 18.58 1.68
N ARG A 166 1.78 19.75 1.73
CA ARG A 166 3.21 19.88 1.93
C ARG A 166 3.48 20.15 3.39
N VAL A 167 4.39 19.37 3.97
CA VAL A 167 4.76 19.44 5.37
C VAL A 167 6.25 19.56 5.51
N TRP A 168 6.68 20.41 6.42
CA TRP A 168 8.04 20.45 6.91
C TRP A 168 8.13 19.66 8.21
N ILE A 169 9.20 18.91 8.37
CA ILE A 169 9.40 18.01 9.49
C ILE A 169 10.81 18.22 10.04
N GLN A 170 10.87 18.42 11.35
CA GLN A 170 12.12 18.43 12.10
C GLN A 170 12.28 17.09 12.81
N GLY A 171 13.29 16.34 12.38
CA GLY A 171 13.66 15.06 12.95
C GLY A 171 14.14 15.15 14.39
N SER A 172 14.57 14.01 14.92
CA SER A 172 15.10 13.93 16.29
C SER A 172 16.44 14.65 16.46
N ARG A 173 17.23 14.77 15.39
CA ARG A 173 18.54 15.43 15.37
C ARG A 173 18.42 16.90 14.97
N PRO A 174 19.22 17.81 15.58
CA PRO A 174 19.09 19.27 15.40
C PRO A 174 19.41 19.81 13.98
N GLU A 175 19.83 18.97 13.04
CA GLU A 175 20.09 19.35 11.63
C GLU A 175 19.31 18.48 10.63
N GLU A 176 18.45 17.59 11.13
CA GLU A 176 17.69 16.66 10.29
C GLU A 176 16.32 17.27 10.01
N GLU A 177 16.24 18.11 8.98
CA GLU A 177 15.01 18.81 8.57
C GLU A 177 14.69 18.52 7.12
N GLU A 178 13.46 18.09 6.84
CA GLU A 178 13.06 17.71 5.50
C GLU A 178 11.63 18.13 5.19
N LYS A 179 11.34 18.28 3.90
CA LYS A 179 10.01 18.62 3.39
C LYS A 179 9.43 17.45 2.62
N PHE A 180 8.16 17.16 2.87
CA PHE A 180 7.43 16.09 2.23
C PHE A 180 6.11 16.58 1.64
N GLU A 181 5.72 16.02 0.52
CA GLU A 181 4.42 16.19 -0.11
C GLU A 181 3.63 14.89 0.06
N PHE A 182 2.50 14.99 0.75
CA PHE A 182 1.48 13.95 0.82
C PHE A 182 0.48 14.18 -0.30
N THR A 183 0.25 13.14 -1.11
CA THR A 183 -0.89 13.10 -2.02
C THR A 183 -1.91 12.12 -1.48
N MET A 184 -3.09 12.63 -1.16
CA MET A 184 -4.23 11.90 -0.65
C MET A 184 -5.27 11.73 -1.75
N VAL A 185 -5.89 10.56 -1.82
CA VAL A 185 -6.97 10.24 -2.74
C VAL A 185 -8.16 9.67 -1.96
N GLN A 186 -9.35 10.16 -2.26
CA GLN A 186 -10.59 9.58 -1.82
C GLN A 186 -10.97 8.44 -2.77
N ARG A 187 -11.05 7.23 -2.25
CA ARG A 187 -11.47 6.08 -3.07
C ARG A 187 -12.96 6.17 -3.38
N ILE A 188 -13.29 5.90 -4.64
CA ILE A 188 -14.68 5.83 -5.12
C ILE A 188 -14.97 4.38 -5.49
N GLY A 189 -15.97 3.80 -4.85
CA GLY A 189 -16.41 2.41 -5.03
C GLY A 189 -15.57 1.36 -4.30
N GLY A 190 -16.16 0.16 -4.17
CA GLY A 190 -15.54 -0.97 -3.46
C GLY A 190 -15.67 -0.88 -1.94
N SER A 191 -14.86 -1.66 -1.21
CA SER A 191 -14.91 -1.72 0.26
C SER A 191 -14.29 -0.50 0.96
N TRP A 192 -13.62 0.37 0.20
CA TRP A 192 -12.95 1.59 0.68
C TRP A 192 -13.60 2.86 0.14
N ASP A 193 -14.84 2.77 -0.34
CA ASP A 193 -15.58 3.91 -0.87
C ASP A 193 -15.72 5.03 0.17
N GLY A 194 -15.36 6.25 -0.20
CA GLY A 194 -15.39 7.45 0.65
C GLY A 194 -14.19 7.62 1.59
N TYR A 195 -13.27 6.65 1.69
CA TYR A 195 -12.09 6.75 2.56
C TYR A 195 -10.98 7.57 1.90
N TRP A 196 -10.33 8.42 2.69
CA TRP A 196 -9.08 9.08 2.32
C TRP A 196 -7.88 8.16 2.55
N LEU A 197 -7.16 7.87 1.47
CA LEU A 197 -5.96 7.04 1.46
C LEU A 197 -4.78 7.84 0.91
N THR A 198 -3.58 7.45 1.28
CA THR A 198 -2.35 8.07 0.81
C THR A 198 -1.94 7.41 -0.51
N GLU A 199 -1.98 8.18 -1.59
CA GLU A 199 -1.52 7.76 -2.92
C GLU A 199 0.01 7.82 -2.99
N SER A 200 0.60 8.90 -2.49
CA SER A 200 2.06 9.06 -2.44
C SER A 200 2.55 9.92 -1.28
N LEU A 201 3.76 9.63 -0.85
CA LEU A 201 4.56 10.40 0.09
C LEU A 201 5.91 10.68 -0.57
N LEU A 202 6.06 11.89 -1.08
CA LEU A 202 7.23 12.30 -1.84
C LEU A 202 8.06 13.28 -1.03
N HIS A 203 9.37 13.24 -1.21
CA HIS A 203 10.25 14.27 -0.69
C HIS A 203 10.30 15.42 -1.69
N ASP A 204 10.12 16.62 -1.18
CA ASP A 204 9.91 17.85 -1.96
C ASP A 204 11.23 18.42 -2.54
N GLY A 205 12.38 17.86 -2.18
CA GLY A 205 13.68 18.18 -2.78
C GLY A 205 13.98 17.45 -4.09
N ASP A 206 13.14 16.51 -4.53
CA ASP A 206 13.39 15.70 -5.73
C ASP A 206 12.77 16.31 -7.00
N GLY A 207 13.09 17.57 -7.26
CA GLY A 207 13.14 18.07 -8.63
C GLY A 207 14.40 17.53 -9.32
N PHE A 208 14.33 16.32 -9.88
CA PHE A 208 15.38 15.73 -10.75
C PHE A 208 16.76 15.43 -10.11
N SER A 209 16.85 14.48 -9.18
CA SER A 209 18.13 13.79 -8.93
C SER A 209 18.00 12.26 -8.78
N SER A 210 17.34 11.63 -9.76
CA SER A 210 17.39 10.18 -9.96
C SER A 210 18.83 9.72 -10.23
N ARG A 211 19.57 9.35 -9.19
CA ARG A 211 20.67 8.37 -9.30
C ARG A 211 20.81 7.57 -8.01
N ILE A 212 19.83 6.71 -7.75
CA ILE A 212 20.07 5.50 -6.97
C ILE A 212 20.31 4.40 -8.00
N ALA A 213 21.58 4.14 -8.31
CA ALA A 213 21.99 2.92 -9.00
C ALA A 213 22.01 1.78 -7.98
N TYR A 214 21.38 0.66 -8.34
CA TYR A 214 21.43 -0.60 -7.59
C TYR A 214 22.81 -1.24 -7.69
#